data_AF-A0A959NI90-F1
#
_entry.id   AF-A0A959NI90-F1
#
_cell.length_a   1.000
_cell.length_b   1.000
_cell.length_c   1.000
_cell.angle_alpha   90.00
_cell.angle_beta   90.00
_cell.angle_gamma   90.00
#
_symmetry.space_group_name_H-M   'P 1'
#
loop_
_entity.id
_entity.type
_entity.pdbx_description
1 polymer ?
#
loop_
_entity_poly.entity_id
_entity_poly.type
_entity_poly.pdbx_seq_one_letter_code
_entity_poly.pdbx_strand_id
1 'polypeptide(L)'
;MKTSGLGNFPLKFPDQKITKQTDPNNKFENVLGSFIKGVNTDQIDSKNITSDFIGGKDVELHEVMIAGEKAKTSLELLMQIRNKTIDMYKELTRMQ
;
A
#
# COMPACT_ATOMS: atom_id res chain seq x y z
N MET A 1 -49.44 -8.13 46.29
CA MET A 1 -49.20 -9.04 45.14
C MET A 1 -47.95 -8.52 44.43
N LYS A 2 -46.74 -9.12 44.54
CA LYS A 2 -46.22 -10.32 43.82
C LYS A 2 -46.81 -10.36 42.40
N THR A 3 -46.09 -10.07 41.32
CA THR A 3 -44.98 -10.83 40.67
C THR A 3 -44.15 -9.89 39.78
N SER A 4 -42.82 -9.75 39.91
CA SER A 4 -41.78 -10.60 39.30
C SER A 4 -42.00 -10.90 37.81
N GLY A 5 -41.14 -10.36 36.94
CA GLY A 5 -40.96 -10.92 35.59
C GLY A 5 -40.80 -9.93 34.44
N LEU A 6 -39.88 -8.95 34.50
CA LEU A 6 -39.19 -8.48 33.30
C LEU A 6 -37.72 -8.26 33.64
N GLY A 7 -36.89 -9.14 33.09
CA GLY A 7 -35.47 -9.21 33.34
C GLY A 7 -34.76 -7.91 33.00
N ASN A 8 -33.87 -7.54 33.89
CA ASN A 8 -32.79 -6.61 33.68
C ASN A 8 -31.98 -7.06 32.45
N PHE A 9 -32.30 -6.53 31.27
CA PHE A 9 -31.44 -6.62 30.11
C PHE A 9 -30.41 -5.48 30.21
N PRO A 10 -29.14 -5.76 30.56
CA PRO A 10 -28.11 -4.76 30.38
C PRO A 10 -27.97 -4.55 28.87
N LEU A 11 -28.42 -3.40 28.37
CA LEU A 11 -27.96 -2.87 27.09
C LEU A 11 -26.47 -2.57 27.24
N LYS A 12 -25.66 -3.62 27.14
CA LYS A 12 -24.22 -3.53 27.02
C LYS A 12 -23.98 -3.06 25.59
N PHE A 13 -23.93 -1.74 25.42
CA PHE A 13 -23.37 -1.15 24.21
C PHE A 13 -22.00 -1.79 24.01
N PRO A 14 -21.73 -2.43 22.86
CA PRO A 14 -20.38 -2.85 22.57
C PRO A 14 -19.52 -1.59 22.65
N ASP A 15 -18.53 -1.59 23.55
CA ASP A 15 -17.39 -0.68 23.49
C ASP A 15 -16.73 -0.88 22.14
N GLN A 16 -17.28 -0.22 21.11
CA GLN A 16 -16.57 0.02 19.88
C GLN A 16 -15.44 0.96 20.27
N LYS A 17 -14.32 0.36 20.67
CA LYS A 17 -13.02 0.99 20.58
C LYS A 17 -12.83 1.40 19.13
N ILE A 18 -13.28 2.61 18.78
CA ILE A 18 -12.83 3.32 17.59
C ILE A 18 -11.38 3.74 17.90
N THR A 19 -10.48 2.76 17.94
CA THR A 19 -9.04 2.99 18.02
C THR A 19 -8.43 2.55 16.72
N LYS A 20 -8.53 3.42 15.72
CA LYS A 20 -7.40 3.81 14.87
C LYS A 20 -7.63 5.26 14.50
N GLN A 21 -7.27 6.15 15.42
CA GLN A 21 -6.90 7.50 15.06
C GLN A 21 -5.64 7.37 14.20
N THR A 22 -5.83 7.17 12.90
CA THR A 22 -4.75 7.24 11.92
C THR A 22 -4.30 8.68 11.92
N ASP A 23 -3.24 8.95 12.67
CA ASP A 23 -2.53 10.22 12.69
C ASP A 23 -2.38 10.70 11.24
N PRO A 24 -2.97 11.86 10.86
CA PRO A 24 -2.90 12.38 9.50
C PRO A 24 -1.47 12.44 8.97
N ASN A 25 -0.49 12.64 9.87
CA ASN A 25 0.92 12.72 9.56
C ASN A 25 1.51 11.43 9.00
N ASN A 26 0.99 10.26 9.38
CA ASN A 26 1.50 8.97 8.90
C ASN A 26 0.85 8.49 7.60
N LYS A 27 -0.10 9.23 7.02
CA LYS A 27 -0.80 8.76 5.81
C LYS A 27 0.09 8.75 4.57
N PHE A 28 0.91 9.79 4.39
CA PHE A 28 1.80 9.88 3.24
C PHE A 28 2.91 8.84 3.28
N GLU A 29 3.60 8.69 4.42
CA GLU A 29 4.66 7.68 4.59
C GLU A 29 4.13 6.27 4.34
N ASN A 30 2.94 5.94 4.87
CA ASN A 30 2.33 4.63 4.64
C ASN A 30 1.97 4.38 3.17
N VAL A 31 1.45 5.39 2.47
CA VAL A 31 1.14 5.28 1.03
C VAL A 31 2.42 5.14 0.22
N LEU A 32 3.43 5.98 0.48
CA LEU A 32 4.72 5.93 -0.20
C LEU A 32 5.44 4.61 0.07
N GLY A 33 5.47 4.16 1.32
CA GLY A 33 6.05 2.87 1.71
C GLY A 33 5.33 1.68 1.08
N SER A 34 4.00 1.73 0.99
CA SER A 34 3.22 0.71 0.28
C SER A 34 3.48 0.73 -1.23
N PHE A 35 3.62 1.91 -1.82
CA PHE A 35 3.96 2.06 -3.23
C PHE A 35 5.36 1.52 -3.54
N ILE A 36 6.37 1.84 -2.73
CA ILE A 36 7.73 1.30 -2.85
C ILE A 36 7.72 -0.23 -2.80
N LYS A 37 6.98 -0.82 -1.84
CA LYS A 37 6.79 -2.27 -1.77
C LYS A 37 6.14 -2.81 -3.03
N GLY A 38 5.10 -2.14 -3.53
CA GLY A 38 4.43 -2.48 -4.79
C GLY A 38 5.38 -2.49 -5.99
N VAL A 39 6.21 -1.45 -6.15
CA VAL A 39 7.22 -1.40 -7.23
C VAL A 39 8.22 -2.55 -7.12
N ASN A 40 8.67 -2.89 -5.90
CA ASN A 40 9.57 -4.02 -5.69
C ASN A 40 8.89 -5.36 -6.06
N THR A 41 7.63 -5.55 -5.69
CA THR A 41 6.85 -6.72 -6.11
C THR A 41 6.74 -6.79 -7.63
N ASP A 42 6.35 -5.68 -8.29
CA ASP A 42 6.25 -5.62 -9.76
C ASP A 42 7.59 -5.97 -10.45
N GLN A 43 8.72 -5.53 -9.89
CA GLN A 43 10.05 -5.90 -10.39
C GLN A 43 10.38 -7.38 -10.23
N ILE A 44 10.03 -7.97 -9.09
CA ILE A 44 10.26 -9.41 -8.83
C ILE A 44 9.36 -10.23 -9.75
N ASP A 45 8.10 -9.86 -9.88
CA ASP A 45 7.13 -10.54 -10.75
C ASP A 45 7.58 -10.50 -12.20
N SER A 46 8.02 -9.33 -12.70
CA SER A 46 8.58 -9.21 -14.05
C SER A 46 9.79 -10.13 -14.28
N LYS A 47 10.70 -10.22 -13.30
CA LYS A 47 11.86 -11.14 -13.37
C LYS A 47 11.42 -12.61 -13.38
N ASN A 48 10.46 -12.98 -12.55
CA ASN A 48 9.96 -14.35 -12.46
C ASN A 48 9.28 -14.76 -13.77
N ILE A 49 8.38 -13.92 -14.30
CA ILE A 49 7.68 -14.15 -15.57
C ILE A 49 8.68 -14.26 -16.72
N THR A 50 9.71 -13.39 -16.74
CA THR A 50 10.80 -13.47 -17.73
C THR A 50 11.57 -14.78 -17.61
N SER A 51 11.90 -15.21 -16.38
CA SER A 51 12.61 -16.47 -16.13
C SER A 51 11.79 -17.68 -16.53
N ASP A 52 10.48 -17.63 -16.30
CA ASP A 52 9.54 -18.70 -16.62
C ASP A 52 9.36 -18.84 -18.14
N PHE A 53 9.28 -17.71 -18.86
CA PHE A 53 9.27 -17.67 -20.31
C PHE A 53 10.56 -18.25 -20.92
N ILE A 54 11.73 -17.84 -20.44
CA ILE A 54 13.02 -18.38 -20.90
C ILE A 54 13.15 -19.87 -20.55
N GLY A 55 12.59 -20.29 -19.42
CA GLY A 55 12.54 -21.67 -18.96
C GLY A 55 11.58 -22.58 -19.74
N GLY A 56 10.85 -22.05 -20.72
CA GLY A 56 9.90 -22.80 -21.55
C GLY A 56 8.64 -23.22 -20.80
N LYS A 57 8.29 -22.53 -19.71
CA LYS A 57 6.97 -22.69 -19.07
C LYS A 57 5.90 -22.04 -19.95
N ASP A 58 4.64 -22.40 -19.67
CA ASP A 58 3.45 -21.87 -20.33
C ASP A 58 3.21 -20.40 -19.93
N VAL A 59 4.04 -19.51 -20.46
CA VAL A 59 3.99 -18.07 -20.28
C VAL A 59 4.04 -17.44 -21.67
N GLU A 60 3.10 -16.57 -21.95
CA GLU A 60 3.04 -15.91 -23.25
C GLU A 60 3.96 -14.69 -23.30
N LEU A 61 4.57 -14.43 -24.46
CA LEU A 61 5.51 -13.31 -24.61
C LEU A 61 4.87 -11.96 -24.24
N HIS A 62 3.57 -11.78 -24.51
CA HIS A 62 2.86 -10.56 -24.18
C HIS A 62 2.74 -10.33 -22.67
N GLU A 63 2.68 -11.38 -21.86
CA GLU A 63 2.63 -11.28 -20.40
C GLU A 63 3.96 -10.79 -19.83
N VAL A 64 5.08 -11.28 -20.38
CA VAL A 64 6.43 -10.79 -20.07
C VAL A 64 6.53 -9.31 -20.39
N MET A 65 6.06 -8.89 -21.57
CA MET A 65 6.08 -7.49 -22.00
C MET A 65 5.23 -6.61 -21.08
N ILE A 66 4.01 -7.04 -20.73
CA ILE A 66 3.12 -6.31 -19.83
C ILE A 66 3.75 -6.17 -18.43
N ALA A 67 4.27 -7.28 -17.88
CA ALA A 67 4.91 -7.27 -16.57
C ALA A 67 6.15 -6.36 -16.55
N GLY A 68 6.96 -6.39 -17.61
CA GLY A 68 8.10 -5.50 -17.79
C GLY A 68 7.71 -4.03 -17.86
N GLU A 69 6.71 -3.68 -18.68
CA GLU A 69 6.27 -2.29 -18.83
C GLU A 69 5.63 -1.74 -17.56
N LYS A 70 4.86 -2.58 -16.83
CA LYS A 70 4.31 -2.25 -15.52
C LYS A 70 5.42 -1.92 -14.53
N ALA A 71 6.42 -2.80 -14.39
CA ALA A 71 7.53 -2.61 -13.47
C ALA A 71 8.34 -1.34 -13.80
N LYS A 72 8.57 -1.07 -15.09
CA LYS A 72 9.25 0.12 -15.58
C LYS A 72 8.47 1.40 -15.25
N THR A 73 7.19 1.47 -15.61
CA THR A 73 6.35 2.66 -15.36
C THR A 73 6.23 2.96 -13.86
N SER A 74 6.01 1.92 -13.05
CA SER A 74 6.00 2.03 -11.58
C SER A 74 7.30 2.59 -11.02
N LEU A 75 8.45 2.12 -11.52
CA LEU A 75 9.77 2.61 -11.10
C LEU A 75 10.01 4.07 -11.52
N GLU A 76 9.63 4.45 -12.74
CA GLU A 76 9.75 5.82 -13.23
C GLU A 76 8.94 6.78 -12.36
N LEU A 77 7.71 6.40 -12.00
CA LEU A 77 6.88 7.17 -11.08
C LEU A 77 7.55 7.30 -9.69
N LEU A 78 8.11 6.22 -9.15
CA LEU A 78 8.83 6.27 -7.88
C LEU A 78 10.02 7.22 -7.91
N MET A 79 10.80 7.21 -8.99
CA MET A 79 11.94 8.11 -9.18
C MET A 79 11.49 9.59 -9.22
N GLN A 80 10.37 9.88 -9.87
CA GLN A 80 9.79 11.22 -9.87
C GLN A 80 9.36 11.65 -8.46
N ILE A 81 8.71 10.77 -7.70
CA ILE A 81 8.32 11.07 -6.32
C ILE A 81 9.55 11.31 -5.46
N ARG A 82 10.57 10.44 -5.55
CA ARG A 82 11.84 10.57 -4.84
C ARG A 82 12.48 11.94 -5.07
N ASN A 83 12.60 12.35 -6.34
CA ASN A 83 13.21 13.63 -6.69
C ASN A 83 12.41 14.80 -6.10
N LYS A 84 11.07 14.77 -6.25
CA LYS A 84 10.18 15.81 -5.72
C LYS A 84 10.22 15.88 -4.20
N THR A 85 10.28 14.76 -3.48
CA THR A 85 10.42 14.74 -2.03
C THR A 85 11.75 15.34 -1.57
N ILE A 86 12.85 15.05 -2.28
CA ILE A 86 14.16 15.67 -2.01
C ILE A 86 14.11 17.18 -2.26
N ASP A 87 13.47 17.62 -3.34
CA ASP A 87 13.35 19.04 -3.67
C ASP A 87 12.48 19.79 -2.66
N MET A 88 11.35 19.21 -2.24
CA MET A 88 10.51 19.77 -1.17
C MET A 88 11.26 19.87 0.16
N TYR A 89 12.09 18.88 0.50
CA TYR A 89 12.94 18.95 1.70
C TYR A 89 13.95 20.10 1.60
N LYS A 90 14.64 20.23 0.45
CA LYS A 90 15.60 21.32 0.21
C LYS A 90 14.95 22.69 0.31
N GLU A 91 13.75 22.86 -0.26
CA GLU A 91 13.01 24.12 -0.23
C GLU A 91 12.60 24.49 1.20
N LEU A 92 12.11 23.54 2.00
CA LEU A 92 11.78 23.76 3.41
C LEU A 92 12.99 24.25 4.22
N THR A 93 14.19 23.70 3.97
CA THR A 93 15.43 24.18 4.60
C THR A 93 15.93 25.53 4.08
N ARG A 94 15.54 25.96 2.88
CA ARG A 94 15.94 27.26 2.32
C ARG A 94 15.06 28.41 2.80
N MET A 95 13.83 28.13 3.21
CA MET A 95 12.93 29.11 3.82
C MET A 95 13.25 29.41 5.29
N GLN A 96 14.07 28.57 5.94
CA GLN A 96 14.50 28.76 7.34
C GLN A 96 15.70 29.69 7.45
#